data_AF-A0AAU7MXH9-F1
#
_entry.id   AF-A0AAU7MXH9-F1
#
_cell.length_a   1.000
_cell.length_b   1.000
_cell.length_c   1.000
_cell.angle_alpha   90.00
_cell.angle_beta   90.00
_cell.angle_gamma   90.00
#
_symmetry.space_group_name_H-M   'P 1'
#
loop_
_entity.id
_entity.type
_entity.pdbx_description
1 polymer ?
#
loop_
_entity_poly.entity_id
_entity_poly.type
_entity_poly.pdbx_seq_one_letter_code
_entity_poly.pdbx_strand_id
1 'polypeptide(L)'
;MIRIMRKAYLLPLLTIFCSVHVFSQQIVLRKGEIIENLPMNDSTQNTYSLYLPKDFTKDKKWPLLLLADLDGNDEKVISMFLNAAEEEGYVLAAPKLYDSISLTNKMVLIGNTIQRVGDMLPIHTDRIYTGGEDSSGRFATLAPVLLNGVNGSLAIGASLANSELINVKKPFHFVGIISKENYNYPYMLTDSKLLDRLKFPNQVLIYDGNGEWPSTAYIRKGLQLFTLDAMGRKWIPKDTMYVENAYKEDLEKVNQLIGIGDFLWAEQYMTEMMSMYGALKNTDSLRSVQRDLRRDREYRVMQRAENAAFLQESILKEDYQYYMEDDMYTHNFNNLGWWNYQMGEIGKFIASAKPFERQMGHRLRGYVNALAEDSITLVLAEEVVDEDALAFLYMLKTILDPEDTEYYFKIISLSAKNDDFGTSLFYLEELLKKGYKDREKIYSLEDTALLRITPEFNEMVSKYLEDARYDIKIEDN
;
A
#
# COMPACT_ATOMS: atom_id res chain seq x y z
N MET A 1 85.11 37.10 -23.14
CA MET A 1 84.60 35.72 -23.32
C MET A 1 83.12 35.76 -22.96
N ILE A 2 82.24 35.25 -23.84
CA ILE A 2 80.76 35.19 -23.80
C ILE A 2 80.09 36.00 -24.93
N ARG A 3 79.13 35.32 -25.58
CA ARG A 3 78.17 35.73 -26.65
C ARG A 3 78.75 35.67 -28.09
N ILE A 4 78.09 35.16 -29.14
CA ILE A 4 76.66 35.09 -29.53
C ILE A 4 76.46 33.94 -30.58
N MET A 5 75.19 33.54 -30.80
CA MET A 5 74.56 32.95 -32.03
C MET A 5 74.53 31.41 -32.04
N ARG A 6 73.46 30.69 -32.44
CA ARG A 6 72.21 30.92 -33.19
C ARG A 6 71.48 29.54 -33.09
N LYS A 7 70.16 29.35 -33.01
CA LYS A 7 69.13 29.54 -34.04
C LYS A 7 67.83 28.93 -33.48
N ALA A 8 66.72 29.60 -33.76
CA ALA A 8 65.36 29.10 -33.57
C ALA A 8 64.98 28.09 -34.67
N TYR A 9 64.18 27.08 -34.32
CA TYR A 9 63.23 26.44 -35.22
C TYR A 9 61.94 26.09 -34.45
N LEU A 10 60.86 26.76 -34.83
CA LEU A 10 59.47 26.38 -34.61
C LEU A 10 59.11 25.19 -35.52
N LEU A 11 58.30 24.23 -35.04
CA LEU A 11 57.18 23.64 -35.81
C LEU A 11 56.20 22.94 -34.84
N PRO A 12 54.88 22.91 -35.14
CA PRO A 12 53.81 23.00 -34.14
C PRO A 12 53.15 21.64 -33.84
N LEU A 13 52.70 21.45 -32.59
CA LEU A 13 51.83 20.34 -32.22
C LEU A 13 50.36 20.76 -32.43
N LEU A 14 49.76 20.20 -33.47
CA LEU A 14 48.35 20.34 -33.83
C LEU A 14 47.47 19.72 -32.73
N THR A 15 46.86 20.54 -31.87
CA THR A 15 45.84 20.07 -30.91
C THR A 15 44.48 20.12 -31.60
N ILE A 16 43.99 18.96 -32.01
CA ILE A 16 42.59 18.75 -32.38
C ILE A 16 41.76 18.86 -31.10
N PHE A 17 41.16 20.03 -30.87
CA PHE A 17 40.04 20.15 -29.94
C PHE A 17 38.79 19.61 -30.65
N CYS A 18 38.47 18.33 -30.42
CA CYS A 18 37.11 17.84 -30.63
C CYS A 18 36.24 18.45 -29.54
N SER A 19 35.55 19.55 -29.85
CA SER A 19 34.41 20.01 -29.08
C SER A 19 33.28 19.01 -29.25
N VAL A 20 33.23 18.03 -28.34
CA VAL A 20 32.05 17.19 -28.14
C VAL A 20 30.97 18.12 -27.58
N HIS A 21 30.12 18.64 -28.45
CA HIS A 21 28.89 19.29 -28.03
C HIS A 21 28.02 18.21 -27.38
N VAL A 22 28.10 18.10 -26.06
CA VAL A 22 27.11 17.38 -25.26
C VAL A 22 25.80 18.13 -25.46
N PHE A 23 24.89 17.56 -26.26
CA PHE A 23 23.49 17.94 -26.26
C PHE A 23 22.96 17.69 -24.85
N SER A 24 22.92 18.74 -24.03
CA SER A 24 22.08 18.73 -22.83
C SER A 24 20.64 18.74 -23.33
N GLN A 25 19.96 17.60 -23.25
CA GLN A 25 18.51 17.55 -23.45
C GLN A 25 17.88 18.44 -22.38
N GLN A 26 17.27 19.54 -22.82
CA GLN A 26 16.59 20.46 -21.93
C GLN A 26 15.29 19.77 -21.47
N ILE A 27 15.27 19.29 -20.22
CA ILE A 27 14.09 18.67 -19.61
C ILE A 27 12.96 19.71 -19.58
N VAL A 28 11.88 19.47 -20.33
CA VAL A 28 10.69 20.32 -20.32
C VAL A 28 9.75 19.82 -19.23
N LEU A 29 9.66 20.58 -18.14
CA LEU A 29 8.75 20.29 -17.04
C LEU A 29 7.35 20.82 -17.35
N ARG A 30 6.42 19.93 -17.64
CA ARG A 30 5.00 20.24 -17.86
C ARG A 30 4.25 20.29 -16.52
N LYS A 31 3.23 21.15 -16.45
CA LYS A 31 2.38 21.28 -15.25
C LYS A 31 1.03 20.63 -15.53
N GLY A 32 0.41 20.06 -14.50
CA GLY A 32 -0.89 19.41 -14.59
C GLY A 32 -0.90 18.07 -15.32
N GLU A 33 0.26 17.51 -15.64
CA GLU A 33 0.46 16.21 -16.31
C GLU A 33 1.51 15.40 -15.54
N ILE A 34 1.40 14.08 -15.56
CA ILE A 34 2.44 13.18 -15.04
C ILE A 34 3.58 13.16 -16.06
N ILE A 35 4.80 13.45 -15.60
CA ILE A 35 6.02 13.36 -16.40
C ILE A 35 6.74 12.09 -15.99
N GLU A 36 6.72 11.10 -16.87
CA GLU A 36 7.29 9.79 -16.61
C GLU A 36 8.77 9.68 -17.00
N ASN A 37 9.42 8.63 -16.50
CA ASN A 37 10.74 8.18 -16.93
C ASN A 37 11.84 9.27 -16.85
N LEU A 38 11.74 10.18 -15.89
CA LEU A 38 12.79 11.17 -15.65
C LEU A 38 14.05 10.47 -15.10
N PRO A 39 15.25 10.78 -15.61
CA PRO A 39 16.47 10.14 -15.15
C PRO A 39 16.91 10.65 -13.77
N MET A 40 17.38 9.75 -12.91
CA MET A 40 18.02 10.09 -11.62
C MET A 40 19.36 10.80 -11.78
N ASN A 41 20.01 10.72 -12.96
CA ASN A 41 21.38 11.19 -13.21
C ASN A 41 22.42 10.57 -12.27
N ASP A 42 22.22 9.31 -11.87
CA ASP A 42 23.21 8.50 -11.18
C ASP A 42 23.93 7.56 -12.19
N SER A 43 24.87 6.74 -11.72
CA SER A 43 25.54 5.74 -12.56
C SER A 43 24.63 4.56 -12.95
N THR A 44 23.35 4.62 -12.58
CA THR A 44 22.36 3.57 -12.80
C THR A 44 21.30 4.06 -13.79
N GLN A 45 20.49 3.15 -14.35
CA GLN A 45 19.40 3.50 -15.26
C GLN A 45 18.09 3.77 -14.49
N ASN A 46 18.18 4.26 -13.25
CA ASN A 46 17.02 4.50 -12.40
C ASN A 46 16.22 5.71 -12.90
N THR A 47 14.91 5.58 -12.88
CA THR A 47 13.96 6.61 -13.28
C THR A 47 12.92 6.89 -12.21
N TYR A 48 12.22 8.01 -12.36
CA TYR A 48 11.10 8.41 -11.51
C TYR A 48 10.06 9.16 -12.34
N SER A 49 8.83 9.16 -11.84
CA SER A 49 7.74 9.99 -12.33
C SER A 49 7.54 11.22 -11.44
N LEU A 50 7.09 12.32 -12.04
CA LEU A 50 6.94 13.62 -11.38
C LEU A 50 5.62 14.28 -11.80
N TYR A 51 4.91 14.87 -10.84
CA TYR A 51 3.75 15.71 -11.09
C TYR A 51 3.95 17.09 -10.47
N LEU A 52 3.66 18.13 -11.26
CA LEU A 52 3.65 19.52 -10.81
C LEU A 52 2.21 20.07 -10.90
N PRO A 53 1.67 20.67 -9.83
CA PRO A 53 0.37 21.32 -9.87
C PRO A 53 0.27 22.37 -10.98
N LYS A 54 -0.93 22.66 -11.50
CA LYS A 54 -1.09 23.66 -12.59
C LYS A 54 -0.66 25.06 -12.17
N ASP A 55 -0.89 25.41 -10.90
CA ASP A 55 -0.46 26.67 -10.30
C ASP A 55 1.02 26.67 -9.89
N PHE A 56 1.80 25.65 -10.28
CA PHE A 56 3.22 25.56 -9.97
C PHE A 56 4.00 26.80 -10.44
N THR A 57 4.77 27.40 -9.54
CA THR A 57 5.63 28.56 -9.84
C THR A 57 6.96 28.47 -9.10
N LYS A 58 8.00 29.10 -9.65
CA LYS A 58 9.36 29.06 -9.08
C LYS A 58 9.63 30.09 -7.99
N ASP A 59 8.70 31.01 -7.74
CA ASP A 59 8.80 32.12 -6.79
C ASP A 59 8.38 31.75 -5.35
N LYS A 60 7.69 30.61 -5.16
CA LYS A 60 7.37 30.05 -3.85
C LYS A 60 7.97 28.65 -3.68
N LYS A 61 8.05 28.22 -2.41
CA LYS A 61 8.47 26.86 -2.07
C LYS A 61 7.28 25.92 -1.94
N TRP A 62 7.41 24.70 -2.43
CA TRP A 62 6.33 23.70 -2.53
C TRP A 62 6.54 22.54 -1.56
N PRO A 63 5.47 21.98 -0.98
CA PRO A 63 5.56 20.68 -0.32
C PRO A 63 5.77 19.56 -1.35
N LEU A 64 6.47 18.50 -0.92
CA LEU A 64 6.70 17.29 -1.70
C LEU A 64 6.07 16.10 -0.98
N LEU A 65 5.28 15.32 -1.71
CA LEU A 65 4.88 13.97 -1.31
C LEU A 65 5.58 12.97 -2.24
N LEU A 66 6.46 12.17 -1.68
CA LEU A 66 7.11 11.09 -2.41
C LEU A 66 6.30 9.79 -2.25
N LEU A 67 5.81 9.23 -3.34
CA LEU A 67 4.96 8.05 -3.34
C LEU A 67 5.80 6.80 -3.61
N ALA A 68 5.58 5.76 -2.81
CA ALA A 68 6.16 4.45 -3.01
C ALA A 68 5.11 3.50 -3.59
N ASP A 69 5.53 2.71 -4.56
CA ASP A 69 4.81 1.56 -5.11
C ASP A 69 5.84 0.44 -5.23
N LEU A 70 5.75 -0.56 -4.36
CA LEU A 70 6.75 -1.63 -4.28
C LEU A 70 6.73 -2.54 -5.51
N ASP A 71 5.63 -2.57 -6.26
CA ASP A 71 5.43 -3.34 -7.50
C ASP A 71 5.95 -2.57 -8.73
N GLY A 72 6.50 -1.36 -8.53
CA GLY A 72 7.13 -0.56 -9.57
C GLY A 72 6.16 0.22 -10.46
N ASN A 73 4.91 0.40 -10.06
CA ASN A 73 3.89 1.14 -10.81
C ASN A 73 3.85 2.64 -10.42
N ASP A 74 4.96 3.35 -10.67
CA ASP A 74 5.15 4.75 -10.29
C ASP A 74 4.11 5.73 -10.90
N GLU A 75 3.66 5.50 -12.13
CA GLU A 75 2.57 6.28 -12.75
C GLU A 75 1.23 6.06 -12.03
N LYS A 76 0.89 4.78 -11.77
CA LYS A 76 -0.37 4.38 -11.14
C LYS A 76 -0.51 5.05 -9.78
N VAL A 77 0.51 4.96 -8.93
CA VAL A 77 0.45 5.56 -7.60
C VAL A 77 0.33 7.09 -7.65
N ILE A 78 1.00 7.78 -8.60
CA ILE A 78 0.81 9.23 -8.77
C ILE A 78 -0.63 9.55 -9.19
N SER A 79 -1.20 8.79 -10.13
CA SER A 79 -2.56 9.02 -10.64
C SER A 79 -3.60 8.96 -9.52
N MET A 80 -3.40 8.08 -8.53
CA MET A 80 -4.28 7.88 -7.38
C MET A 80 -4.30 9.08 -6.42
N PHE A 81 -3.22 9.87 -6.38
CA PHE A 81 -3.08 11.06 -5.54
C PHE A 81 -3.27 12.38 -6.30
N LEU A 82 -3.37 12.34 -7.63
CA LEU A 82 -3.28 13.51 -8.51
C LEU A 82 -4.28 14.62 -8.17
N ASN A 83 -5.56 14.26 -8.00
CA ASN A 83 -6.61 15.25 -7.70
C ASN A 83 -6.41 15.90 -6.33
N ALA A 84 -6.04 15.12 -5.31
CA ALA A 84 -5.76 15.64 -3.98
C ALA A 84 -4.55 16.57 -3.98
N ALA A 85 -3.51 16.22 -4.74
CA ALA A 85 -2.30 17.02 -4.85
C ALA A 85 -2.51 18.34 -5.61
N GLU A 86 -3.35 18.34 -6.65
CA GLU A 86 -3.76 19.57 -7.34
C GLU A 86 -4.55 20.51 -6.41
N GLU A 87 -5.51 19.97 -5.65
CA GLU A 87 -6.34 20.78 -4.72
C GLU A 87 -5.52 21.37 -3.56
N GLU A 88 -4.58 20.60 -2.99
CA GLU A 88 -3.79 21.01 -1.82
C GLU A 88 -2.41 21.61 -2.18
N GLY A 89 -2.06 21.65 -3.47
CA GLY A 89 -0.82 22.26 -3.99
C GLY A 89 0.44 21.47 -3.62
N TYR A 90 0.47 20.17 -3.92
CA TYR A 90 1.60 19.29 -3.67
C TYR A 90 2.32 18.86 -4.95
N VAL A 91 3.65 18.93 -4.93
CA VAL A 91 4.48 18.21 -5.91
C VAL A 91 4.46 16.73 -5.54
N LEU A 92 4.20 15.86 -6.51
CA LEU A 92 4.32 14.41 -6.33
C LEU A 92 5.53 13.90 -7.08
N ALA A 93 6.24 12.95 -6.50
CA ALA A 93 7.25 12.18 -7.21
C ALA A 93 7.21 10.72 -6.76
N ALA A 94 7.48 9.80 -7.68
CA ALA A 94 7.49 8.37 -7.40
C ALA A 94 8.69 7.73 -8.12
N PRO A 95 9.69 7.18 -7.41
CA PRO A 95 10.74 6.40 -8.05
C PRO A 95 10.19 5.07 -8.56
N LYS A 96 10.78 4.59 -9.65
CA LYS A 96 10.49 3.24 -10.14
C LYS A 96 11.21 2.20 -9.28
N LEU A 97 10.46 1.52 -8.40
CA LEU A 97 10.99 0.51 -7.48
C LEU A 97 10.83 -0.88 -8.10
N TYR A 98 11.88 -1.43 -8.69
CA TYR A 98 11.84 -2.80 -9.24
C TYR A 98 11.82 -3.85 -8.13
N ASP A 99 11.25 -5.03 -8.37
CA ASP A 99 11.24 -6.13 -7.39
C ASP A 99 12.63 -6.73 -7.13
N SER A 100 13.52 -6.65 -8.11
CA SER A 100 14.87 -7.21 -8.01
C SER A 100 15.80 -6.48 -7.03
N ILE A 101 15.36 -5.36 -6.43
CA ILE A 101 16.16 -4.59 -5.48
C ILE A 101 15.69 -4.81 -4.04
N SER A 102 16.67 -4.96 -3.13
CA SER A 102 16.39 -5.09 -1.69
C SER A 102 15.65 -3.87 -1.14
N LEU A 103 14.88 -4.06 -0.06
CA LEU A 103 14.17 -2.96 0.62
C LEU A 103 15.10 -1.81 1.02
N THR A 104 16.33 -2.12 1.44
CA THR A 104 17.37 -1.11 1.73
C THR A 104 17.70 -0.28 0.50
N ASN A 105 17.90 -0.92 -0.66
CA ASN A 105 18.18 -0.21 -1.91
C ASN A 105 16.95 0.58 -2.40
N LYS A 106 15.73 0.06 -2.22
CA LYS A 106 14.48 0.81 -2.45
C LYS A 106 14.47 2.11 -1.61
N MET A 107 14.86 2.05 -0.33
CA MET A 107 14.91 3.23 0.55
C MET A 107 16.04 4.22 0.19
N VAL A 108 17.18 3.74 -0.30
CA VAL A 108 18.23 4.61 -0.86
C VAL A 108 17.70 5.37 -2.08
N LEU A 109 16.94 4.70 -2.96
CA LEU A 109 16.35 5.32 -4.14
C LEU A 109 15.29 6.38 -3.79
N ILE A 110 14.48 6.15 -2.75
CA ILE A 110 13.59 7.15 -2.14
C ILE A 110 14.39 8.42 -1.76
N GLY A 111 15.49 8.26 -1.00
CA GLY A 111 16.35 9.37 -0.59
C GLY A 111 17.00 10.13 -1.75
N ASN A 112 17.54 9.39 -2.73
CA ASN A 112 18.12 9.98 -3.94
C ASN A 112 17.09 10.77 -4.75
N THR A 113 15.85 10.28 -4.82
CA THR A 113 14.76 10.96 -5.53
C THR A 113 14.37 12.27 -4.84
N ILE A 114 14.28 12.27 -3.51
CA ILE A 114 14.04 13.50 -2.73
C ILE A 114 15.13 14.54 -3.03
N GLN A 115 16.41 14.14 -3.00
CA GLN A 115 17.52 15.03 -3.30
C GLN A 115 17.43 15.56 -4.73
N ARG A 116 17.21 14.68 -5.71
CA ARG A 116 17.11 15.03 -7.13
C ARG A 116 16.01 16.05 -7.40
N VAL A 117 14.84 15.85 -6.80
CA VAL A 117 13.69 16.75 -6.94
C VAL A 117 13.97 18.09 -6.24
N GLY A 118 14.57 18.06 -5.05
CA GLY A 118 14.97 19.26 -4.30
C GLY A 118 16.03 20.12 -4.99
N ASP A 119 16.95 19.51 -5.74
CA ASP A 119 17.97 20.22 -6.52
C ASP A 119 17.36 20.90 -7.77
N MET A 120 16.26 20.37 -8.30
CA MET A 120 15.61 20.84 -9.52
C MET A 120 14.49 21.87 -9.27
N LEU A 121 13.78 21.73 -8.15
CA LEU A 121 12.56 22.48 -7.83
C LEU A 121 12.68 23.19 -6.48
N PRO A 122 12.01 24.34 -6.29
CA PRO A 122 11.97 25.01 -4.99
C PRO A 122 11.08 24.24 -4.02
N ILE A 123 11.59 23.14 -3.46
CA ILE A 123 10.89 22.36 -2.43
C ILE A 123 11.13 22.99 -1.06
N HIS A 124 10.10 23.01 -0.23
CA HIS A 124 10.20 23.41 1.17
C HIS A 124 10.79 22.26 1.97
N THR A 125 12.00 22.42 2.49
CA THR A 125 12.76 21.36 3.17
C THR A 125 12.05 20.77 4.39
N ASP A 126 11.24 21.56 5.10
CA ASP A 126 10.46 21.04 6.22
C ASP A 126 9.13 20.37 5.81
N ARG A 127 8.76 20.39 4.52
CA ARG A 127 7.48 19.84 4.03
C ARG A 127 7.72 18.74 2.99
N ILE A 128 8.60 17.80 3.34
CA ILE A 128 8.86 16.58 2.57
C ILE A 128 8.20 15.43 3.32
N TYR A 129 7.31 14.73 2.62
CA TYR A 129 6.53 13.62 3.14
C TYR A 129 6.67 12.42 2.22
N THR A 130 6.29 11.25 2.74
CA THR A 130 6.21 10.02 1.95
C THR A 130 4.82 9.43 2.02
N GLY A 131 4.44 8.57 1.08
CA GLY A 131 3.19 7.82 1.22
C GLY A 131 3.05 6.65 0.27
N GLY A 132 1.99 5.88 0.45
CA GLY A 132 1.68 4.71 -0.35
C GLY A 132 0.47 3.95 0.20
N GLU A 133 0.15 2.84 -0.45
CA GLU A 133 -0.94 1.93 -0.10
C GLU A 133 -0.40 0.59 0.40
N ASP A 134 -1.09 -0.02 1.36
CA ASP A 134 -0.83 -1.37 1.87
C ASP A 134 0.67 -1.59 2.19
N SER A 135 1.32 -2.58 1.58
CA SER A 135 2.75 -2.87 1.79
C SER A 135 3.64 -1.67 1.44
N SER A 136 3.28 -0.90 0.41
CA SER A 136 3.98 0.31 -0.01
C SER A 136 3.76 1.47 0.96
N GLY A 137 2.55 1.60 1.52
CA GLY A 137 2.23 2.55 2.58
C GLY A 137 3.00 2.25 3.85
N ARG A 138 3.02 0.98 4.26
CA ARG A 138 3.84 0.48 5.38
C ARG A 138 5.31 0.82 5.15
N PHE A 139 5.85 0.51 3.96
CA PHE A 139 7.23 0.83 3.58
C PHE A 139 7.53 2.33 3.63
N ALA A 140 6.62 3.18 3.14
CA ALA A 140 6.76 4.63 3.18
C ALA A 140 6.92 5.16 4.63
N THR A 141 6.30 4.51 5.62
CA THR A 141 6.45 4.92 7.04
C THR A 141 7.88 4.81 7.59
N LEU A 142 8.75 4.03 6.94
CA LEU A 142 10.17 3.92 7.31
C LEU A 142 10.98 5.14 6.90
N ALA A 143 10.56 5.88 5.87
CA ALA A 143 11.32 7.01 5.35
C ALA A 143 11.60 8.12 6.39
N PRO A 144 10.62 8.62 7.18
CA PRO A 144 10.91 9.60 8.23
C PRO A 144 11.80 9.06 9.36
N VAL A 145 11.90 7.74 9.52
CA VAL A 145 12.76 7.10 10.52
C VAL A 145 14.20 7.00 10.01
N LEU A 146 14.38 6.63 8.74
CA LEU A 146 15.67 6.29 8.14
C LEU A 146 16.33 7.47 7.39
N LEU A 147 15.54 8.43 6.90
CA LEU A 147 16.01 9.55 6.09
C LEU A 147 15.86 10.87 6.84
N ASN A 148 16.92 11.67 6.85
CA ASN A 148 16.85 13.02 7.41
C ASN A 148 16.07 13.95 6.47
N GLY A 149 15.25 14.84 7.04
CA GLY A 149 14.50 15.85 6.27
C GLY A 149 13.12 15.38 5.80
N VAL A 150 12.77 14.10 6.00
CA VAL A 150 11.40 13.61 5.80
C VAL A 150 10.63 13.80 7.10
N ASN A 151 9.61 14.66 7.08
CA ASN A 151 8.90 15.11 8.28
C ASN A 151 7.52 14.46 8.47
N GLY A 152 7.14 13.52 7.61
CA GLY A 152 5.92 12.75 7.79
C GLY A 152 5.69 11.67 6.76
N SER A 153 4.67 10.85 7.01
CA SER A 153 4.25 9.76 6.15
C SER A 153 2.74 9.63 6.13
N LEU A 154 2.18 9.36 4.95
CA LEU A 154 0.77 9.08 4.72
C LEU A 154 0.61 7.63 4.26
N ALA A 155 -0.02 6.80 5.08
CA ALA A 155 -0.26 5.39 4.77
C ALA A 155 -1.75 5.13 4.56
N ILE A 156 -2.10 4.55 3.42
CA ILE A 156 -3.46 4.08 3.12
C ILE A 156 -3.48 2.57 3.33
N GLY A 157 -4.46 2.05 4.06
CA GLY A 157 -4.61 0.60 4.22
C GLY A 157 -3.58 -0.07 5.13
N ALA A 158 -2.59 0.67 5.64
CA ALA A 158 -1.44 0.10 6.36
C ALA A 158 -1.04 0.86 7.63
N SER A 159 -0.60 0.12 8.64
CA SER A 159 -0.05 0.64 9.88
C SER A 159 1.46 0.91 9.77
N LEU A 160 2.12 1.36 10.84
CA LEU A 160 3.57 1.57 10.87
C LEU A 160 4.33 0.27 10.56
N ALA A 161 5.48 0.38 9.90
CA ALA A 161 6.32 -0.78 9.60
C ALA A 161 6.96 -1.38 10.85
N ASN A 162 7.62 -0.56 11.66
CA ASN A 162 8.25 -1.01 12.89
C ASN A 162 8.34 0.14 13.89
N SER A 163 7.63 -0.01 15.00
CA SER A 163 7.57 0.99 16.05
C SER A 163 8.83 1.05 16.92
N GLU A 164 9.64 -0.01 16.97
CA GLU A 164 10.90 -0.08 17.72
C GLU A 164 12.01 0.76 17.08
N LEU A 165 11.92 1.00 15.77
CA LEU A 165 12.88 1.85 15.05
C LEU A 165 12.67 3.34 15.31
N ILE A 166 11.55 3.73 15.92
CA ILE A 166 11.19 5.13 16.08
C ILE A 166 12.09 5.82 17.09
N ASN A 167 12.67 6.94 16.67
CA ASN A 167 13.50 7.79 17.52
C ASN A 167 12.69 8.96 18.10
N VAL A 168 12.43 8.94 19.40
CA VAL A 168 11.71 10.01 20.14
C VAL A 168 12.32 11.42 19.97
N LYS A 169 13.60 11.52 19.58
CA LYS A 169 14.27 12.81 19.33
C LYS A 169 14.00 13.36 17.93
N LYS A 170 13.41 12.59 17.03
CA LYS A 170 13.12 12.96 15.63
C LYS A 170 11.63 12.74 15.32
N PRO A 171 10.75 13.62 15.82
CA PRO A 171 9.32 13.51 15.57
C PRO A 171 8.95 13.78 14.12
N PHE A 172 8.10 12.92 13.58
CA PHE A 172 7.47 13.05 12.28
C PHE A 172 5.94 12.98 12.42
N HIS A 173 5.24 13.44 11.39
CA HIS A 173 3.79 13.41 11.32
C HIS A 173 3.29 12.18 10.58
N PHE A 174 2.53 11.33 11.27
CA PHE A 174 1.89 10.16 10.68
C PHE A 174 0.42 10.45 10.35
N VAL A 175 0.01 10.17 9.11
CA VAL A 175 -1.40 10.23 8.70
C VAL A 175 -1.79 8.86 8.17
N GLY A 176 -2.66 8.15 8.90
CA GLY A 176 -3.22 6.88 8.47
C GLY A 176 -4.60 7.07 7.84
N ILE A 177 -4.89 6.40 6.72
CA ILE A 177 -6.23 6.33 6.11
C ILE A 177 -6.65 4.87 6.08
N ILE A 178 -7.78 4.54 6.71
CA ILE A 178 -8.16 3.14 6.93
C ILE A 178 -9.67 2.94 7.00
N SER A 179 -10.17 1.84 6.45
CA SER A 179 -11.54 1.40 6.69
C SER A 179 -11.64 0.59 7.99
N LYS A 180 -12.78 0.67 8.69
CA LYS A 180 -13.07 -0.19 9.85
C LYS A 180 -13.08 -1.69 9.51
N GLU A 181 -13.26 -2.04 8.25
CA GLU A 181 -13.30 -3.43 7.75
C GLU A 181 -11.93 -3.93 7.25
N ASN A 182 -10.94 -3.05 7.12
CA ASN A 182 -9.58 -3.44 6.75
C ASN A 182 -8.88 -4.09 7.97
N TYR A 183 -8.21 -5.23 7.76
CA TYR A 183 -7.56 -5.98 8.81
C TYR A 183 -6.46 -5.20 9.56
N ASN A 184 -5.91 -4.15 8.93
CA ASN A 184 -4.94 -3.22 9.51
C ASN A 184 -5.55 -2.21 10.50
N TYR A 185 -6.89 -2.10 10.59
CA TYR A 185 -7.55 -1.12 11.44
C TYR A 185 -7.17 -1.20 12.93
N PRO A 186 -7.20 -2.37 13.60
CA PRO A 186 -6.77 -2.47 15.00
C PRO A 186 -5.29 -2.11 15.21
N TYR A 187 -4.43 -2.47 14.25
CA TYR A 187 -3.00 -2.13 14.30
C TYR A 187 -2.79 -0.62 14.14
N MET A 188 -3.51 0.02 13.21
CA MET A 188 -3.51 1.47 13.02
C MET A 188 -3.92 2.23 14.30
N LEU A 189 -4.98 1.77 14.99
CA LEU A 189 -5.40 2.38 16.26
C LEU A 189 -4.35 2.18 17.37
N THR A 190 -3.67 1.05 17.38
CA THR A 190 -2.60 0.75 18.34
C THR A 190 -1.39 1.65 18.12
N ASP A 191 -1.01 1.86 16.85
CA ASP A 191 0.06 2.75 16.45
C ASP A 191 -0.27 4.21 16.80
N SER A 192 -1.48 4.67 16.51
CA SER A 192 -1.93 6.02 16.90
C SER A 192 -1.81 6.25 18.42
N LYS A 193 -2.30 5.30 19.25
CA LYS A 193 -2.14 5.36 20.71
C LYS A 193 -0.68 5.32 21.17
N LEU A 194 0.20 4.64 20.44
CA LEU A 194 1.64 4.67 20.71
C LEU A 194 2.23 6.05 20.39
N LEU A 195 1.95 6.58 19.20
CA LEU A 195 2.42 7.88 18.75
C LEU A 195 1.93 9.01 19.67
N ASP A 196 0.68 8.96 20.15
CA ASP A 196 0.14 9.87 21.16
C ASP A 196 0.96 9.86 22.45
N ARG A 197 1.31 8.67 22.96
CA ARG A 197 2.14 8.51 24.16
C ARG A 197 3.55 9.08 23.95
N LEU A 198 4.09 8.94 22.74
CA LEU A 198 5.38 9.49 22.33
C LEU A 198 5.31 10.98 21.93
N LYS A 199 4.10 11.57 21.93
CA LYS A 199 3.82 12.95 21.52
C LYS A 199 4.20 13.24 20.06
N PHE A 200 4.14 12.23 19.20
CA PHE A 200 4.23 12.44 17.76
C PHE A 200 2.90 12.94 17.21
N PRO A 201 2.89 13.96 16.35
CA PRO A 201 1.67 14.33 15.65
C PRO A 201 1.20 13.15 14.81
N ASN A 202 -0.04 12.75 15.00
CA ASN A 202 -0.63 11.67 14.22
C ASN A 202 -2.14 11.88 14.07
N GLN A 203 -2.69 11.43 12.95
CA GLN A 203 -4.13 11.33 12.75
C GLN A 203 -4.51 10.05 12.03
N VAL A 204 -5.65 9.48 12.40
CA VAL A 204 -6.27 8.35 11.69
C VAL A 204 -7.58 8.79 11.06
N LEU A 205 -7.59 8.85 9.73
CA LEU A 205 -8.76 9.13 8.92
C LEU A 205 -9.50 7.81 8.62
N ILE A 206 -10.63 7.62 9.28
CA ILE A 206 -11.50 6.48 9.01
C ILE A 206 -12.43 6.80 7.85
N TYR A 207 -12.67 5.84 6.97
CA TYR A 207 -13.73 5.89 5.97
C TYR A 207 -14.62 4.64 6.04
N ASP A 208 -15.80 4.76 5.46
CA ASP A 208 -16.74 3.65 5.29
C ASP A 208 -16.46 2.99 3.95
N GLY A 209 -16.30 1.66 3.92
CA GLY A 209 -15.97 0.90 2.72
C GLY A 209 -15.40 -0.48 3.03
N ASN A 210 -15.54 -1.44 2.11
CA ASN A 210 -15.25 -2.86 2.38
C ASN A 210 -13.81 -3.26 2.03
N GLY A 211 -12.84 -2.38 2.29
CA GLY A 211 -11.45 -2.52 1.81
C GLY A 211 -11.19 -1.92 0.42
N GLU A 212 -12.17 -1.22 -0.15
CA GLU A 212 -11.98 -0.44 -1.38
C GLU A 212 -11.06 0.78 -1.16
N TRP A 213 -10.46 1.27 -2.25
CA TRP A 213 -9.68 2.51 -2.27
C TRP A 213 -10.46 3.69 -1.67
N PRO A 214 -9.89 4.48 -0.74
CA PRO A 214 -10.58 5.63 -0.18
C PRO A 214 -10.91 6.65 -1.27
N SER A 215 -12.08 7.29 -1.15
CA SER A 215 -12.41 8.41 -2.05
C SER A 215 -11.35 9.51 -1.98
N THR A 216 -11.17 10.24 -3.08
CA THR A 216 -10.21 11.35 -3.19
C THR A 216 -10.30 12.37 -2.05
N ALA A 217 -11.50 12.55 -1.47
CA ALA A 217 -11.70 13.45 -0.33
C ALA A 217 -10.86 13.10 0.90
N TYR A 218 -10.62 11.81 1.17
CA TYR A 218 -9.78 11.37 2.30
C TYR A 218 -8.29 11.59 2.04
N ILE A 219 -7.85 11.38 0.80
CA ILE A 219 -6.46 11.65 0.40
C ILE A 219 -6.19 13.15 0.48
N ARG A 220 -7.09 13.97 -0.04
CA ARG A 220 -7.06 15.43 0.11
C ARG A 220 -6.98 15.82 1.57
N LYS A 221 -7.84 15.24 2.42
CA LYS A 221 -7.83 15.51 3.85
C LYS A 221 -6.47 15.16 4.48
N GLY A 222 -5.84 14.06 4.06
CA GLY A 222 -4.51 13.70 4.51
C GLY A 222 -3.44 14.74 4.17
N LEU A 223 -3.46 15.30 2.95
CA LEU A 223 -2.55 16.39 2.57
C LEU A 223 -2.86 17.70 3.29
N GLN A 224 -4.15 18.01 3.49
CA GLN A 224 -4.61 19.15 4.28
C GLN A 224 -4.09 19.08 5.73
N LEU A 225 -4.06 17.89 6.35
CA LEU A 225 -3.52 17.71 7.71
C LEU A 225 -2.03 18.07 7.78
N PHE A 226 -1.22 17.69 6.79
CA PHE A 226 0.18 18.13 6.71
C PHE A 226 0.30 19.65 6.53
N THR A 227 -0.59 20.27 5.77
CA THR A 227 -0.63 21.73 5.61
C THR A 227 -1.01 22.43 6.92
N LEU A 228 -2.00 21.91 7.66
CA LEU A 228 -2.40 22.41 8.97
C LEU A 228 -1.29 22.26 10.02
N ASP A 229 -0.60 21.12 10.08
CA ASP A 229 0.55 20.91 10.95
C ASP A 229 1.69 21.89 10.61
N ALA A 230 1.99 22.10 9.32
CA ALA A 230 2.99 23.07 8.89
C ALA A 230 2.66 24.51 9.33
N MET A 231 1.38 24.90 9.33
CA MET A 231 0.93 26.19 9.89
C MET A 231 1.07 26.22 11.41
N GLY A 232 0.69 25.15 12.11
CA GLY A 232 0.80 25.03 13.57
C GLY A 232 2.24 25.12 14.07
N ARG A 233 3.17 24.52 13.31
CA ARG A 233 4.63 24.55 13.52
C ARG A 233 5.30 25.82 13.04
N LYS A 234 4.56 26.70 12.35
CA LYS A 234 5.07 27.96 11.76
C LYS A 234 6.14 27.74 10.68
N TRP A 235 6.12 26.60 9.98
CA TRP A 235 6.91 26.39 8.77
C TRP A 235 6.39 27.25 7.61
N ILE A 236 5.09 27.50 7.60
CA ILE A 236 4.43 28.42 6.68
C ILE A 236 3.56 29.42 7.47
N PRO A 237 3.27 30.61 6.91
CA PRO A 237 2.32 31.54 7.51
C PRO A 237 0.95 30.88 7.69
N LYS A 238 0.30 31.16 8.82
CA LYS A 238 -1.06 30.72 9.07
C LYS A 238 -2.03 31.44 8.15
N ASP A 239 -2.74 30.69 7.31
CA ASP A 239 -3.89 31.18 6.56
C ASP A 239 -5.17 31.00 7.41
N THR A 240 -5.70 32.11 7.93
CA THR A 240 -6.86 32.04 8.82
C THR A 240 -8.14 31.60 8.12
N MET A 241 -8.32 31.94 6.83
CA MET A 241 -9.49 31.53 6.06
C MET A 241 -9.44 30.03 5.74
N TYR A 242 -8.27 29.53 5.31
CA TYR A 242 -8.08 28.10 5.05
C TYR A 242 -8.37 27.26 6.30
N VAL A 243 -7.80 27.64 7.45
CA VAL A 243 -8.04 26.88 8.70
C VAL A 243 -9.52 26.96 9.10
N GLU A 244 -10.22 28.08 8.89
CA GLU A 244 -11.66 28.21 9.15
C GLU A 244 -12.52 27.32 8.27
N ASN A 245 -12.23 27.26 6.98
CA ASN A 245 -12.94 26.38 6.07
C ASN A 245 -12.72 24.90 6.43
N ALA A 246 -11.46 24.49 6.68
CA ALA A 246 -11.12 23.13 7.08
C ALA A 246 -11.82 22.72 8.40
N TYR A 247 -11.84 23.61 9.40
CA TYR A 247 -12.51 23.34 10.67
C TYR A 247 -14.03 23.21 10.51
N LYS A 248 -14.63 24.03 9.64
CA LYS A 248 -16.07 23.97 9.36
C LYS A 248 -16.44 22.66 8.66
N GLU A 249 -15.67 22.23 7.66
CA GLU A 249 -15.85 20.94 6.98
C GLU A 249 -15.79 19.77 7.98
N ASP A 250 -14.82 19.82 8.91
CA ASP A 250 -14.67 18.79 9.93
C ASP A 250 -15.83 18.78 10.94
N LEU A 251 -16.33 19.96 11.34
CA LEU A 251 -17.53 20.06 12.16
C LEU A 251 -18.78 19.52 11.46
N GLU A 252 -18.93 19.78 10.16
CA GLU A 252 -20.01 19.22 9.35
C GLU A 252 -19.94 17.69 9.33
N LYS A 253 -18.74 17.11 9.20
CA LYS A 253 -18.53 15.67 9.31
C LYS A 253 -18.91 15.12 10.69
N VAL A 254 -18.50 15.77 11.79
CA VAL A 254 -18.90 15.36 13.15
C VAL A 254 -20.42 15.40 13.31
N ASN A 255 -21.07 16.47 12.86
CA ASN A 255 -22.52 16.59 12.93
C ASN A 255 -23.24 15.52 12.11
N GLN A 256 -22.70 15.17 10.93
CA GLN A 256 -23.21 14.06 10.12
C GLN A 256 -23.11 12.73 10.87
N LEU A 257 -21.95 12.43 11.48
CA LEU A 257 -21.71 11.19 12.22
C LEU A 257 -22.65 11.07 13.44
N ILE A 258 -22.84 12.17 14.19
CA ILE A 258 -23.82 12.23 15.28
C ILE A 258 -25.24 12.03 14.73
N GLY A 259 -25.58 12.66 13.61
CA GLY A 259 -26.90 12.58 12.98
C GLY A 259 -27.29 11.16 12.52
N ILE A 260 -26.31 10.36 12.06
CA ILE A 260 -26.52 8.95 11.70
C ILE A 260 -26.35 7.99 12.88
N GLY A 261 -26.01 8.49 14.07
CA GLY A 261 -25.85 7.69 15.28
C GLY A 261 -24.51 6.95 15.41
N ASP A 262 -23.50 7.23 14.57
CA ASP A 262 -22.16 6.64 14.75
C ASP A 262 -21.35 7.46 15.76
N PHE A 263 -21.73 7.32 17.04
CA PHE A 263 -21.15 8.08 18.13
C PHE A 263 -19.68 7.73 18.41
N LEU A 264 -19.25 6.50 18.15
CA LEU A 264 -17.84 6.14 18.28
C LEU A 264 -16.99 6.87 17.25
N TRP A 265 -17.42 6.86 15.98
CA TRP A 265 -16.68 7.56 14.94
C TRP A 265 -16.70 9.07 15.15
N ALA A 266 -17.84 9.65 15.54
CA ALA A 266 -17.91 11.07 15.89
C ALA A 266 -16.93 11.43 17.00
N GLU A 267 -16.84 10.60 18.05
CA GLU A 267 -15.94 10.83 19.18
C GLU A 267 -14.47 10.74 18.81
N GLN A 268 -14.10 9.73 18.00
CA GLN A 268 -12.74 9.60 17.47
C GLN A 268 -12.39 10.80 16.58
N TYR A 269 -13.28 11.19 15.66
CA TYR A 269 -13.05 12.31 14.76
C TYR A 269 -12.88 13.63 15.52
N MET A 270 -13.65 13.85 16.59
CA MET A 270 -13.45 15.01 17.48
C MET A 270 -12.08 14.98 18.20
N THR A 271 -11.56 13.80 18.53
CA THR A 271 -10.20 13.66 19.09
C THR A 271 -9.16 14.11 18.08
N GLU A 272 -9.26 13.68 16.82
CA GLU A 272 -8.38 14.10 15.72
C GLU A 272 -8.45 15.61 15.47
N MET A 273 -9.67 16.16 15.48
CA MET A 273 -9.86 17.61 15.36
C MET A 273 -9.18 18.38 16.51
N MET A 274 -9.34 17.93 17.76
CA MET A 274 -8.71 18.61 18.90
C MET A 274 -7.18 18.53 18.85
N SER A 275 -6.62 17.39 18.43
CA SER A 275 -5.17 17.22 18.28
C SER A 275 -4.62 18.16 17.19
N MET A 276 -5.35 18.31 16.08
CA MET A 276 -4.90 19.13 14.97
C MET A 276 -5.13 20.63 15.16
N TYR A 277 -6.34 21.04 15.54
CA TYR A 277 -6.69 22.46 15.61
C TYR A 277 -6.26 23.13 16.92
N GLY A 278 -5.86 22.38 17.95
CA GLY A 278 -5.49 22.96 19.26
C GLY A 278 -4.36 24.00 19.19
N ALA A 279 -3.43 23.87 18.25
CA ALA A 279 -2.37 24.87 18.01
C ALA A 279 -2.84 26.09 17.20
N LEU A 280 -4.00 25.99 16.55
CA LEU A 280 -4.50 26.99 15.60
C LEU A 280 -5.72 27.74 16.14
N LYS A 281 -6.48 27.15 17.07
CA LYS A 281 -7.83 27.59 17.48
C LYS A 281 -8.19 27.15 18.90
N ASN A 282 -9.22 27.79 19.47
CA ASN A 282 -9.88 27.30 20.69
C ASN A 282 -10.83 26.15 20.33
N THR A 283 -10.74 25.03 21.06
CA THR A 283 -11.54 23.81 20.86
C THR A 283 -12.41 23.45 22.07
N ASP A 284 -12.67 24.40 22.98
CA ASP A 284 -13.40 24.14 24.23
C ASP A 284 -14.86 23.75 23.99
N SER A 285 -15.51 24.33 22.97
CA SER A 285 -16.85 23.92 22.56
C SER A 285 -16.89 22.47 22.09
N LEU A 286 -15.94 22.09 21.23
CA LEU A 286 -15.78 20.71 20.74
C LEU A 286 -15.52 19.73 21.88
N ARG A 287 -14.68 20.12 22.85
CA ARG A 287 -14.40 19.33 24.05
C ARG A 287 -15.64 19.11 24.92
N SER A 288 -16.51 20.12 25.03
CA SER A 288 -17.78 19.96 25.75
C SER A 288 -18.70 18.95 25.05
N VAL A 289 -18.86 19.06 23.73
CA VAL A 289 -19.67 18.12 22.94
C VAL A 289 -19.13 16.70 23.07
N GLN A 290 -17.82 16.49 22.93
CA GLN A 290 -17.21 15.18 23.08
C GLN A 290 -17.44 14.59 24.48
N ARG A 291 -17.29 15.40 25.55
CA ARG A 291 -17.52 14.94 26.92
C ARG A 291 -18.97 14.48 27.12
N ASP A 292 -19.92 15.22 26.55
CA ASP A 292 -21.33 14.91 26.69
C ASP A 292 -21.68 13.64 25.87
N LEU A 293 -21.11 13.49 24.67
CA LEU A 293 -21.20 12.27 23.86
C LEU A 293 -20.65 11.04 24.59
N ARG A 294 -19.49 11.15 25.25
CA ARG A 294 -18.90 10.03 26.03
C ARG A 294 -19.75 9.58 27.23
N ARG A 295 -20.64 10.44 27.73
CA ARG A 295 -21.58 10.11 28.83
C ARG A 295 -22.85 9.43 28.33
N ASP A 296 -23.13 9.56 27.04
CA ASP A 296 -24.28 8.96 26.41
C ASP A 296 -24.32 7.43 26.63
N ARG A 297 -25.53 6.89 26.72
CA ARG A 297 -25.72 5.46 26.98
C ARG A 297 -25.39 4.63 25.75
N GLU A 298 -25.80 5.08 24.57
CA GLU A 298 -25.58 4.38 23.30
C GLU A 298 -24.10 4.37 22.96
N TYR A 299 -23.39 5.49 23.14
CA TYR A 299 -21.93 5.53 23.01
C TYR A 299 -21.24 4.44 23.85
N ARG A 300 -21.59 4.32 25.14
CA ARG A 300 -21.00 3.31 26.05
C ARG A 300 -21.40 1.87 25.70
N VAL A 301 -22.53 1.68 25.03
CA VAL A 301 -22.94 0.35 24.51
C VAL A 301 -22.10 0.01 23.28
N MET A 302 -21.98 0.94 22.33
CA MET A 302 -21.14 0.77 21.13
C MET A 302 -19.69 0.49 21.51
N GLN A 303 -19.13 1.28 22.43
CA GLN A 303 -17.74 1.11 22.89
C GLN A 303 -17.48 -0.29 23.48
N ARG A 304 -18.43 -0.83 24.25
CA ARG A 304 -18.31 -2.18 24.80
C ARG A 304 -18.42 -3.25 23.73
N ALA A 305 -19.31 -3.06 22.75
CA ALA A 305 -19.47 -3.98 21.63
C ALA A 305 -18.23 -4.01 20.73
N GLU A 306 -17.64 -2.86 20.43
CA GLU A 306 -16.39 -2.75 19.67
C GLU A 306 -15.22 -3.43 20.40
N ASN A 307 -15.05 -3.15 21.71
CA ASN A 307 -14.00 -3.79 22.50
C ASN A 307 -14.19 -5.33 22.60
N ALA A 308 -15.43 -5.81 22.69
CA ALA A 308 -15.71 -7.25 22.68
C ALA A 308 -15.34 -7.88 21.33
N ALA A 309 -15.67 -7.21 20.23
CA ALA A 309 -15.27 -7.65 18.89
C ALA A 309 -13.75 -7.68 18.74
N PHE A 310 -13.03 -6.64 19.19
CA PHE A 310 -11.55 -6.65 19.14
C PHE A 310 -10.91 -7.75 19.98
N LEU A 311 -11.47 -8.05 21.16
CA LEU A 311 -10.97 -9.15 21.98
C LEU A 311 -11.15 -10.49 21.29
N GLN A 312 -12.34 -10.75 20.74
CA GLN A 312 -12.63 -11.97 20.00
C GLN A 312 -11.76 -12.09 18.74
N GLU A 313 -11.59 -10.99 18.02
CA GLU A 313 -10.72 -10.91 16.84
C GLU A 313 -9.28 -11.27 17.18
N SER A 314 -8.73 -10.73 18.27
CA SER A 314 -7.35 -11.03 18.70
C SER A 314 -7.13 -12.52 18.94
N ILE A 315 -8.07 -13.18 19.63
CA ILE A 315 -7.98 -14.61 19.94
C ILE A 315 -8.01 -15.43 18.65
N LEU A 316 -8.94 -15.13 17.74
CA LEU A 316 -9.05 -15.85 16.47
C LEU A 316 -7.81 -15.65 15.58
N LYS A 317 -7.23 -14.44 15.59
CA LYS A 317 -5.98 -14.16 14.84
C LYS A 317 -4.81 -14.99 15.37
N GLU A 318 -4.67 -15.11 16.70
CA GLU A 318 -3.65 -15.96 17.32
C GLU A 318 -3.82 -17.43 16.91
N ASP A 319 -5.06 -17.95 16.94
CA ASP A 319 -5.37 -19.31 16.48
C ASP A 319 -5.01 -19.49 15.00
N TYR A 320 -5.46 -18.57 14.12
CA TYR A 320 -5.19 -18.66 12.68
C TYR A 320 -3.70 -18.59 12.35
N GLN A 321 -2.96 -17.72 13.04
CA GLN A 321 -1.51 -17.65 12.86
C GLN A 321 -0.84 -18.97 13.25
N TYR A 322 -1.17 -19.50 14.43
CA TYR A 322 -0.61 -20.75 14.92
C TYR A 322 -0.92 -21.94 14.01
N TYR A 323 -2.19 -22.14 13.66
CA TYR A 323 -2.59 -23.28 12.84
C TYR A 323 -2.05 -23.19 11.41
N MET A 324 -1.95 -21.99 10.82
CA MET A 324 -1.41 -21.85 9.47
C MET A 324 0.08 -22.16 9.43
N GLU A 325 0.82 -21.67 10.42
CA GLU A 325 2.26 -21.96 10.56
C GLU A 325 2.49 -23.47 10.79
N ASP A 326 1.72 -24.10 11.69
CA ASP A 326 1.83 -25.53 11.98
C ASP A 326 1.44 -26.41 10.77
N ASP A 327 0.32 -26.10 10.10
CA ASP A 327 -0.12 -26.87 8.93
C ASP A 327 0.84 -26.73 7.74
N MET A 328 1.38 -25.52 7.52
CA MET A 328 2.39 -25.26 6.50
C MET A 328 3.67 -26.05 6.80
N TYR A 329 4.17 -25.98 8.04
CA TYR A 329 5.41 -26.63 8.45
C TYR A 329 5.32 -28.16 8.47
N THR A 330 4.14 -28.71 8.78
CA THR A 330 3.91 -30.16 8.86
C THR A 330 3.25 -30.76 7.62
N HIS A 331 3.01 -29.93 6.59
CA HIS A 331 2.32 -30.30 5.35
C HIS A 331 0.96 -30.96 5.60
N ASN A 332 0.18 -30.40 6.52
CA ASN A 332 -1.06 -31.00 7.02
C ASN A 332 -2.26 -30.71 6.11
N PHE A 333 -2.28 -31.32 4.91
CA PHE A 333 -3.39 -31.20 3.95
C PHE A 333 -4.76 -31.63 4.52
N ASN A 334 -4.79 -32.50 5.53
CA ASN A 334 -6.04 -32.93 6.17
C ASN A 334 -6.77 -31.77 6.88
N ASN A 335 -6.04 -30.71 7.27
CA ASN A 335 -6.63 -29.58 7.98
C ASN A 335 -7.27 -28.54 7.05
N LEU A 336 -7.16 -28.68 5.73
CA LEU A 336 -7.89 -27.83 4.76
C LEU A 336 -9.41 -27.85 5.01
N GLY A 337 -9.96 -28.97 5.50
CA GLY A 337 -11.36 -29.06 5.92
C GLY A 337 -11.71 -28.17 7.12
N TRP A 338 -10.78 -28.00 8.06
CA TRP A 338 -10.94 -27.07 9.18
C TRP A 338 -10.89 -25.62 8.70
N TRP A 339 -9.97 -25.27 7.79
CA TRP A 339 -9.90 -23.93 7.19
C TRP A 339 -11.19 -23.56 6.45
N ASN A 340 -11.75 -24.50 5.68
CA ASN A 340 -13.06 -24.30 5.05
C ASN A 340 -14.18 -24.07 6.07
N TYR A 341 -14.19 -24.81 7.18
CA TYR A 341 -15.11 -24.57 8.28
C TYR A 341 -14.91 -23.17 8.90
N GLN A 342 -13.66 -22.74 9.13
CA GLN A 342 -13.35 -21.40 9.66
C GLN A 342 -13.83 -20.28 8.73
N MET A 343 -13.68 -20.45 7.41
CA MET A 343 -14.25 -19.49 6.45
C MET A 343 -15.78 -19.42 6.53
N GLY A 344 -16.45 -20.54 6.84
CA GLY A 344 -17.87 -20.57 7.18
C GLY A 344 -18.20 -19.77 8.45
N GLU A 345 -17.42 -19.91 9.52
CA GLU A 345 -17.59 -19.13 10.76
C GLU A 345 -17.36 -17.63 10.53
N ILE A 346 -16.32 -17.26 9.77
CA ILE A 346 -16.06 -15.88 9.36
C ILE A 346 -17.24 -15.33 8.54
N GLY A 347 -17.80 -16.15 7.64
CA GLY A 347 -19.00 -15.81 6.88
C GLY A 347 -20.21 -15.48 7.76
N LYS A 348 -20.38 -16.18 8.90
CA LYS A 348 -21.44 -15.85 9.88
C LYS A 348 -21.23 -14.48 10.53
N PHE A 349 -19.98 -14.11 10.83
CA PHE A 349 -19.68 -12.77 11.34
C PHE A 349 -20.00 -11.70 10.30
N ILE A 350 -19.55 -11.88 9.05
CA ILE A 350 -19.85 -10.98 7.93
C ILE A 350 -21.36 -10.79 7.73
N ALA A 351 -22.14 -11.87 7.86
CA ALA A 351 -23.60 -11.81 7.74
C ALA A 351 -24.31 -11.26 9.00
N SER A 352 -23.60 -10.94 10.08
CA SER A 352 -24.20 -10.49 11.34
C SER A 352 -24.89 -9.14 11.19
N ALA A 353 -26.08 -9.02 11.80
CA ALA A 353 -26.78 -7.75 11.92
C ALA A 353 -26.06 -6.77 12.85
N LYS A 354 -25.15 -7.26 13.72
CA LYS A 354 -24.38 -6.40 14.62
C LYS A 354 -23.17 -5.83 13.87
N PRO A 355 -23.03 -4.49 13.79
CA PRO A 355 -22.03 -3.86 12.93
C PRO A 355 -20.59 -4.23 13.31
N PHE A 356 -20.26 -4.31 14.60
CA PHE A 356 -18.89 -4.63 15.04
C PHE A 356 -18.50 -6.10 14.80
N GLU A 357 -19.46 -7.03 14.86
CA GLU A 357 -19.23 -8.43 14.46
C GLU A 357 -19.01 -8.53 12.95
N ARG A 358 -19.82 -7.82 12.15
CA ARG A 358 -19.63 -7.75 10.69
C ARG A 358 -18.27 -7.20 10.30
N GLN A 359 -17.89 -6.06 10.87
CA GLN A 359 -16.58 -5.46 10.61
C GLN A 359 -15.44 -6.40 11.02
N MET A 360 -15.56 -7.06 12.18
CA MET A 360 -14.59 -8.10 12.60
C MET A 360 -14.52 -9.24 11.59
N GLY A 361 -15.65 -9.73 11.07
CA GLY A 361 -15.67 -10.78 10.05
C GLY A 361 -14.90 -10.38 8.79
N HIS A 362 -15.09 -9.16 8.29
CA HIS A 362 -14.32 -8.65 7.15
C HIS A 362 -12.83 -8.54 7.47
N ARG A 363 -12.46 -8.06 8.67
CA ARG A 363 -11.06 -7.98 9.11
C ARG A 363 -10.40 -9.35 9.26
N LEU A 364 -11.11 -10.34 9.79
CA LEU A 364 -10.61 -11.72 9.91
C LEU A 364 -10.38 -12.35 8.55
N ARG A 365 -11.32 -12.17 7.60
CA ARG A 365 -11.14 -12.62 6.21
C ARG A 365 -9.92 -11.97 5.55
N GLY A 366 -9.76 -10.66 5.73
CA GLY A 366 -8.59 -9.94 5.19
C GLY A 366 -7.29 -10.41 5.84
N TYR A 367 -7.30 -10.63 7.16
CA TYR A 367 -6.15 -11.08 7.91
C TYR A 367 -5.67 -12.47 7.48
N VAL A 368 -6.56 -13.46 7.42
CA VAL A 368 -6.18 -14.83 7.05
C VAL A 368 -5.67 -14.90 5.60
N ASN A 369 -6.25 -14.10 4.71
CA ASN A 369 -5.74 -13.99 3.34
C ASN A 369 -4.34 -13.38 3.30
N ALA A 370 -4.13 -12.24 3.97
CA ALA A 370 -2.82 -11.60 4.02
C ALA A 370 -1.76 -12.50 4.67
N LEU A 371 -2.12 -13.24 5.72
CA LEU A 371 -1.23 -14.20 6.37
C LEU A 371 -0.77 -15.29 5.38
N ALA A 372 -1.69 -15.86 4.59
CA ALA A 372 -1.33 -16.86 3.59
C ALA A 372 -0.43 -16.28 2.47
N GLU A 373 -0.69 -15.04 2.02
CA GLU A 373 0.17 -14.34 1.06
C GLU A 373 1.59 -14.11 1.59
N ASP A 374 1.69 -13.65 2.84
CA ASP A 374 2.97 -13.43 3.51
C ASP A 374 3.73 -14.77 3.65
N SER A 375 3.04 -15.85 4.04
CA SER A 375 3.64 -17.19 4.09
C SER A 375 4.13 -17.68 2.72
N ILE A 376 3.34 -17.49 1.65
CA ILE A 376 3.78 -17.82 0.28
C ILE A 376 5.04 -17.05 -0.08
N THR A 377 5.07 -15.76 0.21
CA THR A 377 6.21 -14.89 -0.06
C THR A 377 7.45 -15.34 0.70
N LEU A 378 7.29 -15.76 1.96
CA LEU A 378 8.38 -16.30 2.77
C LEU A 378 8.95 -17.59 2.18
N VAL A 379 8.09 -18.56 1.82
CA VAL A 379 8.53 -19.84 1.26
C VAL A 379 9.22 -19.65 -0.10
N LEU A 380 8.70 -18.75 -0.96
CA LEU A 380 9.33 -18.42 -2.24
C LEU A 380 10.68 -17.72 -2.10
N ALA A 381 10.95 -17.08 -0.96
CA ALA A 381 12.21 -16.38 -0.70
C ALA A 381 13.32 -17.30 -0.16
N GLU A 382 13.02 -18.58 0.13
CA GLU A 382 14.00 -19.54 0.60
C GLU A 382 14.98 -19.96 -0.51
N GLU A 383 16.21 -20.35 -0.12
CA GLU A 383 17.22 -20.83 -1.07
C GLU A 383 16.78 -22.13 -1.77
N VAL A 384 16.07 -22.98 -1.03
CA VAL A 384 15.42 -24.19 -1.52
C VAL A 384 13.95 -24.08 -1.17
N VAL A 385 13.12 -23.93 -2.19
CA VAL A 385 11.68 -23.77 -2.02
C VAL A 385 11.04 -25.08 -1.56
N ASP A 386 10.32 -25.03 -0.45
CA ASP A 386 9.45 -26.13 0.01
C ASP A 386 8.16 -26.16 -0.83
N GLU A 387 8.16 -27.01 -1.85
CA GLU A 387 7.03 -27.14 -2.78
C GLU A 387 5.78 -27.76 -2.14
N ASP A 388 5.92 -28.58 -1.09
CA ASP A 388 4.78 -29.16 -0.37
C ASP A 388 4.08 -28.07 0.47
N ALA A 389 4.86 -27.19 1.11
CA ALA A 389 4.34 -26.02 1.80
C ALA A 389 3.65 -25.05 0.83
N LEU A 390 4.24 -24.80 -0.35
CA LEU A 390 3.60 -23.99 -1.39
C LEU A 390 2.31 -24.62 -1.91
N ALA A 391 2.30 -25.94 -2.14
CA ALA A 391 1.10 -26.64 -2.56
C ALA A 391 -0.02 -26.47 -1.52
N PHE A 392 0.29 -26.67 -0.24
CA PHE A 392 -0.66 -26.44 0.85
C PHE A 392 -1.20 -25.00 0.84
N LEU A 393 -0.33 -24.00 0.74
CA LEU A 393 -0.72 -22.59 0.77
C LEU A 393 -1.54 -22.18 -0.46
N TYR A 394 -1.21 -22.69 -1.66
CA TYR A 394 -2.01 -22.43 -2.86
C TYR A 394 -3.39 -23.11 -2.77
N MET A 395 -3.45 -24.35 -2.28
CA MET A 395 -4.72 -25.02 -1.98
C MET A 395 -5.53 -24.23 -0.95
N LEU A 396 -4.90 -23.78 0.12
CA LEU A 396 -5.54 -22.96 1.16
C LEU A 396 -6.07 -21.65 0.58
N LYS A 397 -5.31 -20.97 -0.29
CA LYS A 397 -5.76 -19.74 -0.95
C LYS A 397 -7.02 -19.93 -1.78
N THR A 398 -7.23 -21.08 -2.42
CA THR A 398 -8.51 -21.38 -3.11
C THR A 398 -9.71 -21.51 -2.15
N ILE A 399 -9.47 -21.71 -0.86
CA ILE A 399 -10.51 -21.72 0.19
C ILE A 399 -10.71 -20.31 0.76
N LEU A 400 -9.61 -19.58 1.00
CA LEU A 400 -9.64 -18.25 1.62
C LEU A 400 -10.14 -17.15 0.68
N ASP A 401 -9.80 -17.25 -0.62
CA ASP A 401 -10.25 -16.36 -1.68
C ASP A 401 -10.58 -17.16 -2.95
N PRO A 402 -11.76 -17.81 -2.98
CA PRO A 402 -12.11 -18.72 -4.05
C PRO A 402 -12.35 -18.00 -5.39
N GLU A 403 -12.55 -16.67 -5.41
CA GLU A 403 -12.74 -15.91 -6.65
C GLU A 403 -11.41 -15.54 -7.32
N ASP A 404 -10.29 -15.63 -6.59
CA ASP A 404 -8.97 -15.41 -7.16
C ASP A 404 -8.51 -16.64 -7.96
N THR A 405 -8.72 -16.55 -9.28
CA THR A 405 -8.37 -17.61 -10.23
C THR A 405 -6.87 -17.88 -10.29
N GLU A 406 -6.01 -16.93 -9.88
CA GLU A 406 -4.56 -17.09 -9.97
C GLU A 406 -4.07 -18.25 -9.09
N TYR A 407 -4.67 -18.46 -7.93
CA TYR A 407 -4.29 -19.55 -7.03
C TYR A 407 -4.68 -20.94 -7.56
N TYR A 408 -5.74 -21.01 -8.36
CA TYR A 408 -6.06 -22.24 -9.11
C TYR A 408 -4.99 -22.53 -10.15
N PHE A 409 -4.51 -21.52 -10.89
CA PHE A 409 -3.42 -21.72 -11.84
C PHE A 409 -2.13 -22.15 -11.16
N LYS A 410 -1.77 -21.49 -10.05
CA LYS A 410 -0.56 -21.82 -9.29
C LYS A 410 -0.56 -23.27 -8.80
N ILE A 411 -1.67 -23.76 -8.22
CA ILE A 411 -1.74 -25.17 -7.79
C ILE A 411 -1.78 -26.15 -8.96
N ILE A 412 -2.50 -25.85 -10.04
CA ILE A 412 -2.53 -26.70 -11.25
C ILE A 412 -1.11 -26.85 -11.84
N SER A 413 -0.39 -25.74 -11.99
CA SER A 413 0.98 -25.75 -12.52
C SER A 413 1.94 -26.48 -11.59
N LEU A 414 1.92 -26.20 -10.28
CA LEU A 414 2.81 -26.84 -9.31
C LEU A 414 2.57 -28.35 -9.21
N SER A 415 1.31 -28.79 -9.15
CA SER A 415 0.98 -30.21 -9.12
C SER A 415 1.35 -30.91 -10.44
N ALA A 416 1.14 -30.28 -11.59
CA ALA A 416 1.51 -30.86 -12.88
C ALA A 416 3.03 -30.99 -13.05
N LYS A 417 3.79 -30.00 -12.56
CA LYS A 417 5.26 -30.04 -12.51
C LYS A 417 5.76 -31.27 -11.73
N ASN A 418 5.03 -31.66 -10.69
CA ASN A 418 5.36 -32.79 -9.81
C ASN A 418 4.66 -34.11 -10.19
N ASP A 419 4.16 -34.21 -11.44
CA ASP A 419 3.43 -35.36 -11.98
C ASP A 419 2.15 -35.75 -11.20
N ASP A 420 1.66 -34.88 -10.30
CA ASP A 420 0.37 -35.03 -9.63
C ASP A 420 -0.76 -34.47 -10.50
N PHE A 421 -1.05 -35.21 -11.58
CA PHE A 421 -2.14 -34.86 -12.49
C PHE A 421 -3.51 -35.00 -11.82
N GLY A 422 -3.65 -35.81 -10.77
CA GLY A 422 -4.90 -35.95 -10.04
C GLY A 422 -5.33 -34.64 -9.38
N THR A 423 -4.41 -34.03 -8.62
CA THR A 423 -4.65 -32.72 -8.00
C THR A 423 -4.82 -31.62 -9.04
N SER A 424 -4.02 -31.65 -10.10
CA SER A 424 -4.13 -30.68 -11.20
C SER A 424 -5.51 -30.71 -11.87
N LEU A 425 -6.03 -31.90 -12.18
CA LEU A 425 -7.35 -32.09 -12.77
C LEU A 425 -8.46 -31.68 -11.79
N PHE A 426 -8.31 -31.97 -10.50
CA PHE A 426 -9.29 -31.55 -9.49
C PHE A 426 -9.45 -30.03 -9.47
N TYR A 427 -8.36 -29.26 -9.36
CA TYR A 427 -8.44 -27.80 -9.32
C TYR A 427 -8.83 -27.17 -10.66
N LEU A 428 -8.48 -27.80 -11.78
CA LEU A 428 -9.03 -27.41 -13.08
C LEU A 428 -10.55 -27.57 -13.12
N GLU A 429 -11.08 -28.69 -12.60
CA GLU A 429 -12.54 -28.89 -12.56
C GLU A 429 -13.21 -27.86 -11.66
N GLU A 430 -12.66 -27.60 -10.47
CA GLU A 430 -13.21 -26.60 -9.55
C GLU A 430 -13.23 -25.20 -10.19
N LEU A 431 -12.16 -24.80 -10.88
CA LEU A 431 -12.11 -23.54 -11.64
C LEU A 431 -13.17 -23.50 -12.75
N LEU A 432 -13.36 -24.59 -13.50
CA LEU A 432 -14.36 -24.67 -14.58
C LEU A 432 -15.80 -24.67 -14.05
N LYS A 433 -16.07 -25.33 -12.91
CA LYS A 433 -17.38 -25.30 -12.23
C LYS A 433 -17.77 -23.88 -11.82
N LYS A 434 -16.79 -23.02 -11.54
CA LYS A 434 -17.01 -21.59 -11.26
C LYS A 434 -17.28 -20.75 -12.51
N GLY A 435 -17.26 -21.36 -13.70
CA GLY A 435 -17.60 -20.71 -14.96
C GLY A 435 -16.45 -19.97 -15.62
N TYR A 436 -15.20 -20.30 -15.29
CA TYR A 436 -14.03 -19.81 -16.02
C TYR A 436 -14.02 -20.34 -17.46
N LYS A 437 -13.77 -19.48 -18.45
CA LYS A 437 -13.92 -19.82 -19.89
C LYS A 437 -12.72 -19.54 -20.78
N ASP A 438 -11.67 -18.89 -20.27
CA ASP A 438 -10.51 -18.55 -21.09
C ASP A 438 -9.65 -19.80 -21.33
N ARG A 439 -9.95 -20.46 -22.44
CA ARG A 439 -9.25 -21.64 -22.92
C ARG A 439 -7.79 -21.34 -23.25
N GLU A 440 -7.48 -20.18 -23.82
CA GLU A 440 -6.09 -19.86 -24.19
C GLU A 440 -5.20 -19.85 -22.96
N LYS A 441 -5.67 -19.20 -21.87
CA LYS A 441 -4.98 -19.21 -20.58
C LYS A 441 -4.80 -20.62 -20.02
N ILE A 442 -5.83 -21.47 -20.04
CA ILE A 442 -5.74 -22.88 -19.57
C ILE A 442 -4.68 -23.65 -20.37
N TYR A 443 -4.69 -23.51 -21.69
CA TYR A 443 -3.72 -24.19 -22.56
C TYR A 443 -2.34 -23.54 -22.54
N SER A 444 -2.14 -22.39 -21.92
CA SER A 444 -0.84 -21.72 -21.82
C SER A 444 -0.22 -21.82 -20.42
N LEU A 445 -0.83 -22.56 -19.49
CA LEU A 445 -0.29 -22.72 -18.14
C LEU A 445 1.11 -23.36 -18.18
N GLU A 446 2.03 -22.77 -17.42
CA GLU A 446 3.39 -23.26 -17.26
C GLU A 446 3.38 -24.67 -16.63
N ASP A 447 4.38 -25.49 -16.98
CA ASP A 447 4.55 -26.86 -16.48
C ASP A 447 3.40 -27.86 -16.74
N THR A 448 2.36 -27.48 -17.50
CA THR A 448 1.21 -28.34 -17.80
C THR A 448 1.32 -29.12 -19.12
N ALA A 449 2.50 -29.19 -19.76
CA ALA A 449 2.62 -29.79 -21.09
C ALA A 449 2.21 -31.27 -21.15
N LEU A 450 2.62 -32.06 -20.14
CA LEU A 450 2.28 -33.47 -20.04
C LEU A 450 0.82 -33.67 -19.61
N LEU A 451 0.31 -32.83 -18.70
CA LEU A 451 -1.10 -32.83 -18.31
C LEU A 451 -2.02 -32.61 -19.52
N ARG A 452 -1.72 -31.64 -20.38
CA ARG A 452 -2.58 -31.25 -21.52
C ARG A 452 -2.78 -32.33 -22.58
N ILE A 453 -1.86 -33.31 -22.65
CA ILE A 453 -1.96 -34.42 -23.60
C ILE A 453 -2.70 -35.64 -23.03
N THR A 454 -3.09 -35.61 -21.76
CA THR A 454 -3.83 -36.72 -21.15
C THR A 454 -5.28 -36.75 -21.68
N PRO A 455 -5.89 -37.93 -21.83
CA PRO A 455 -7.30 -38.05 -22.17
C PRO A 455 -8.20 -37.32 -21.17
N GLU A 456 -7.91 -37.43 -19.87
CA GLU A 456 -8.70 -36.88 -18.77
C GLU A 456 -8.77 -35.35 -18.82
N PHE A 457 -7.65 -34.69 -19.17
CA PHE A 457 -7.62 -33.24 -19.34
C PHE A 457 -8.51 -32.79 -20.49
N ASN A 458 -8.42 -33.48 -21.63
CA ASN A 458 -9.20 -33.12 -22.82
C ASN A 458 -10.69 -33.42 -22.64
N GLU A 459 -11.02 -34.51 -21.96
CA GLU A 459 -12.40 -34.81 -21.55
C GLU A 459 -12.96 -33.72 -20.63
N MET A 460 -12.18 -33.29 -19.63
CA MET A 460 -12.58 -32.23 -18.70
C MET A 460 -12.81 -30.89 -19.42
N VAL A 461 -11.86 -30.47 -20.26
CA VAL A 461 -12.02 -29.25 -21.06
C VAL A 461 -13.22 -29.34 -21.99
N SER A 462 -13.42 -30.47 -22.68
CA SER A 462 -14.57 -30.68 -23.58
C SER A 462 -15.89 -30.63 -22.83
N LYS A 463 -15.98 -31.26 -21.65
CA LYS A 463 -17.17 -31.30 -20.79
C LYS A 463 -17.67 -29.90 -20.40
N TYR A 464 -16.77 -28.95 -20.13
CA TYR A 464 -17.13 -27.61 -19.64
C TYR A 464 -17.05 -26.51 -20.70
N LEU A 465 -16.24 -26.68 -21.77
CA LEU A 465 -15.96 -25.64 -22.78
C LEU A 465 -16.35 -26.05 -24.21
N GLU A 466 -16.96 -27.23 -24.41
CA GLU A 466 -17.54 -27.73 -25.68
C GLU A 466 -16.55 -27.94 -26.85
N ASP A 467 -15.26 -27.61 -26.72
CA ASP A 467 -14.23 -27.79 -27.76
C ASP A 467 -12.81 -28.03 -27.16
N ALA A 468 -12.36 -29.29 -27.13
CA ALA A 468 -11.02 -29.66 -26.68
C ALA A 468 -10.00 -29.62 -27.84
N ARG A 469 -8.75 -29.25 -27.54
CA ARG A 469 -7.69 -29.07 -28.56
C ARG A 469 -7.18 -30.40 -29.14
N TYR A 470 -7.37 -31.52 -28.46
CA TYR A 470 -6.98 -32.85 -28.93
C TYR A 470 -8.22 -33.76 -29.00
N ASP A 471 -8.38 -34.48 -30.12
CA ASP A 471 -9.50 -35.40 -30.32
C ASP A 471 -9.46 -36.55 -29.30
N ILE A 472 -10.59 -36.76 -28.62
CA ILE A 472 -10.81 -37.95 -27.79
C ILE A 472 -11.03 -39.12 -28.75
N LYS A 473 -10.05 -40.02 -28.89
CA LYS A 473 -10.31 -41.31 -29.54
C LYS A 473 -11.20 -42.14 -28.60
N ILE A 474 -12.50 -42.13 -28.88
CA ILE A 474 -13.42 -43.11 -28.32
C ILE A 474 -13.05 -44.44 -28.98
N GLU A 475 -12.41 -45.34 -28.24
CA GLU A 475 -12.35 -46.75 -28.65
C GLU A 475 -13.75 -47.35 -28.48
N ASP A 476 -14.47 -47.49 -29.60
CA ASP A 476 -15.67 -48.33 -29.65
C ASP A 476 -15.26 -49.81 -29.50
N ASN A 477 -15.48 -50.35 -28.29
CA ASN A 477 -15.41 -51.76 -27.85
C ASN A 477 -14.05 -52.48 -27.84
#